data_AF-A0A4Q5Y6S0-F1
#
_entry.id   AF-A0A4Q5Y6S0-F1
#
_cell.length_a   1.000
_cell.length_b   1.000
_cell.length_c   1.000
_cell.angle_alpha   90.00
_cell.angle_beta   90.00
_cell.angle_gamma   90.00
#
_symmetry.space_group_name_H-M   'P 1'
#
loop_
_entity.id
_entity.type
_entity.pdbx_description
1 polymer ?
#
loop_
_entity_poly.entity_id
_entity_poly.type
_entity_poly.pdbx_seq_one_letter_code
_entity_poly.pdbx_strand_id
1 'polypeptide(L)'
;FVDINNDGNLDAFSCHDVAPNVYYMNSNSGTMTYYQSTITPGSYSLGATSTGGNYASLWTDLDNDGDLDMFISKCSGPPCEIHRNDGNGVFTDISAAAGVNITPIQSWSSAIADFDNDGDMDILIGANGSSGNHFFRNNLDTNTVAYTNITAGSGWDTDTSLNRDYIAYDFDNDGKVDVMGSGNKIMFNQGNNVFTPWSYTGISVGSVGDLNNDGFLDILTGSTVRYAVPNGNHWMKIAFNGTESNSNGIGARVEIYGAFGKQIRDVRSGEGFEFMSTLNVHFGLGAATEVQKLVVKWPSGKVDVIMNPPVDSMIVIGEGLFPLTTDLQDITSFTVYPNPVKDIINIRMDSNLQTA
;
A
#
# COMPACT_ATOMS: atom_id res chain seq x y z
N PHE A 1 5.64 -7.28 8.16
CA PHE A 1 4.58 -7.85 9.03
C PHE A 1 3.24 -7.47 8.42
N VAL A 2 2.22 -8.29 8.62
CA VAL A 2 0.87 -8.08 8.09
C VAL A 2 -0.08 -8.92 8.92
N ASP A 3 -1.34 -8.53 9.04
CA ASP A 3 -2.39 -9.38 9.63
C ASP A 3 -3.05 -10.16 8.48
N ILE A 4 -2.65 -11.42 8.25
CA ILE A 4 -3.01 -12.17 7.04
C ILE A 4 -4.45 -12.66 7.11
N ASN A 5 -4.94 -12.97 8.31
CA ASN A 5 -6.27 -13.52 8.56
C ASN A 5 -7.24 -12.52 9.21
N ASN A 6 -6.83 -11.25 9.32
CA ASN A 6 -7.58 -10.14 9.91
C ASN A 6 -8.10 -10.46 11.33
N ASP A 7 -7.23 -11.04 12.16
CA ASP A 7 -7.57 -11.42 13.54
C ASP A 7 -7.10 -10.42 14.62
N GLY A 8 -6.54 -9.29 14.17
CA GLY A 8 -5.99 -8.21 14.98
C GLY A 8 -4.52 -8.41 15.34
N ASN A 9 -3.94 -9.58 15.09
CA ASN A 9 -2.56 -9.90 15.42
C ASN A 9 -1.66 -9.87 14.19
N LEU A 10 -0.51 -9.20 14.31
CA LEU A 10 0.46 -9.18 13.22
C LEU A 10 1.14 -10.55 13.07
N ASP A 11 1.05 -11.08 11.85
CA ASP A 11 1.78 -12.21 11.31
C ASP A 11 3.07 -11.77 10.62
N ALA A 12 3.93 -12.74 10.37
CA ALA A 12 5.14 -12.52 9.57
C ALA A 12 5.05 -13.30 8.26
N PHE A 13 5.25 -12.60 7.14
CA PHE A 13 5.40 -13.20 5.83
C PHE A 13 6.87 -13.10 5.39
N SER A 14 7.38 -14.13 4.72
CA SER A 14 8.72 -14.13 4.13
C SER A 14 8.68 -14.71 2.72
N CYS A 15 9.17 -13.93 1.77
CA CYS A 15 9.50 -14.42 0.45
C CYS A 15 10.56 -15.54 0.53
N HIS A 16 10.53 -16.45 -0.44
CA HIS A 16 11.44 -17.59 -0.51
C HIS A 16 12.04 -17.71 -1.93
N ASP A 17 13.38 -17.71 -2.02
CA ASP A 17 14.10 -17.66 -3.29
C ASP A 17 14.10 -19.01 -4.04
N VAL A 18 14.03 -20.14 -3.32
CA VAL A 18 14.16 -21.48 -3.92
C VAL A 18 13.00 -22.45 -3.64
N ALA A 19 11.87 -21.95 -3.13
CA ALA A 19 10.69 -22.74 -2.75
C ALA A 19 9.45 -21.83 -2.65
N PRO A 20 8.24 -22.36 -2.44
CA PRO A 20 7.08 -21.56 -2.08
C PRO A 20 7.33 -20.70 -0.83
N ASN A 21 6.70 -19.54 -0.77
CA ASN A 21 6.88 -18.61 0.36
C ASN A 21 6.44 -19.23 1.69
N VAL A 22 6.96 -18.65 2.77
CA VAL A 22 6.66 -19.08 4.13
C VAL A 22 6.04 -17.94 4.91
N TYR A 23 5.20 -18.29 5.87
CA TYR A 23 4.59 -17.33 6.76
C TYR A 23 4.37 -17.93 8.14
N TYR A 24 4.17 -17.06 9.11
CA TYR A 24 4.12 -17.38 10.51
C TYR A 24 2.91 -16.72 11.13
N MET A 25 1.89 -17.53 11.47
CA MET A 25 0.63 -17.04 12.04
C MET A 25 0.77 -16.80 13.54
N ASN A 26 0.33 -15.65 14.02
CA ASN A 26 0.44 -15.21 15.40
C ASN A 26 -0.91 -15.23 16.10
N SER A 27 -1.17 -16.25 16.92
CA SER A 27 -2.40 -16.35 17.72
C SER A 27 -2.35 -15.58 19.05
N ASN A 28 -1.45 -14.60 19.20
CA ASN A 28 -1.17 -13.87 20.45
C ASN A 28 -0.81 -14.75 21.65
N SER A 29 -0.32 -15.97 21.38
CA SER A 29 0.09 -16.94 22.40
C SER A 29 1.57 -16.81 22.80
N GLY A 30 2.27 -15.82 22.25
CA GLY A 30 3.73 -15.64 22.40
C GLY A 30 4.57 -16.57 21.52
N THR A 31 3.94 -17.36 20.64
CA THR A 31 4.60 -18.21 19.64
C THR A 31 3.94 -18.01 18.27
N MET A 32 4.72 -18.03 17.20
CA MET A 32 4.19 -18.01 15.83
C MET A 32 4.23 -19.41 15.20
N THR A 33 3.16 -19.77 14.48
CA THR A 33 3.01 -21.08 13.84
C THR A 33 3.50 -21.01 12.40
N TYR A 34 4.48 -21.84 12.06
CA TYR A 34 5.06 -21.91 10.71
C TYR A 34 4.12 -22.58 9.69
N TYR A 35 4.01 -21.96 8.52
CA TYR A 35 3.41 -22.54 7.33
C TYR A 35 4.29 -22.30 6.11
N GLN A 36 4.43 -23.33 5.27
CA GLN A 36 4.94 -23.17 3.92
C GLN A 36 3.78 -23.28 2.95
N SER A 37 3.65 -22.28 2.08
CA SER A 37 2.52 -22.15 1.18
C SER A 37 2.35 -23.40 0.32
N THR A 38 1.13 -23.95 0.30
CA THR A 38 0.71 -25.19 -0.39
C THR A 38 1.41 -26.49 0.04
N ILE A 39 2.35 -26.44 0.99
CA ILE A 39 3.11 -27.60 1.48
C ILE A 39 2.62 -28.03 2.87
N THR A 40 2.48 -27.09 3.80
CA THR A 40 1.91 -27.38 5.12
C THR A 40 0.41 -27.65 4.97
N PRO A 41 -0.15 -28.75 5.53
CA PRO A 41 -1.59 -29.00 5.48
C PRO A 41 -2.40 -27.83 6.04
N GLY A 42 -3.36 -27.33 5.27
CA GLY A 42 -4.18 -26.17 5.63
C GLY A 42 -3.53 -24.80 5.42
N SER A 43 -2.40 -24.73 4.72
CA SER A 43 -1.77 -23.45 4.36
C SER A 43 -2.51 -22.71 3.24
N TYR A 44 -2.38 -21.38 3.25
CA TYR A 44 -2.79 -20.47 2.19
C TYR A 44 -1.88 -20.60 0.96
N SER A 45 -2.41 -20.20 -0.20
CA SER A 45 -1.68 -20.16 -1.48
C SER A 45 -1.12 -18.76 -1.72
N LEU A 46 0.00 -18.43 -1.08
CA LEU A 46 0.64 -17.12 -1.11
C LEU A 46 2.02 -17.23 -1.78
N GLY A 47 2.06 -17.17 -3.11
CA GLY A 47 3.29 -17.42 -3.87
C GLY A 47 3.72 -18.88 -3.85
N ALA A 48 2.88 -19.73 -4.44
CA ALA A 48 3.02 -21.18 -4.49
C ALA A 48 4.03 -21.69 -5.55
N THR A 49 4.76 -20.79 -6.22
CA THR A 49 5.74 -21.15 -7.24
C THR A 49 6.81 -22.07 -6.64
N SER A 50 6.85 -23.33 -7.09
CA SER A 50 7.68 -24.38 -6.49
C SER A 50 9.18 -24.13 -6.60
N THR A 51 9.61 -23.38 -7.61
CA THR A 51 11.01 -22.98 -7.79
C THR A 51 11.38 -21.73 -6.97
N GLY A 52 10.42 -21.08 -6.30
CA GLY A 52 10.62 -19.80 -5.62
C GLY A 52 10.79 -18.64 -6.59
N GLY A 53 11.87 -17.88 -6.40
CA GLY A 53 12.18 -16.66 -7.14
C GLY A 53 11.41 -15.44 -6.63
N ASN A 54 10.94 -15.45 -5.38
CA ASN A 54 10.19 -14.37 -4.76
C ASN A 54 11.14 -13.53 -3.90
N TYR A 55 11.16 -12.20 -4.09
CA TYR A 55 12.19 -11.33 -3.50
C TYR A 55 11.60 -10.30 -2.54
N ALA A 56 10.54 -9.60 -2.94
CA ALA A 56 9.81 -8.67 -2.09
C ALA A 56 8.32 -8.95 -2.13
N SER A 57 7.64 -8.77 -1.00
CA SER A 57 6.18 -8.81 -0.87
C SER A 57 5.70 -7.45 -0.41
N LEU A 58 4.79 -6.84 -1.18
CA LEU A 58 4.12 -5.60 -0.82
C LEU A 58 2.65 -5.93 -0.53
N TRP A 59 2.22 -5.65 0.70
CA TRP A 59 0.86 -5.91 1.16
C TRP A 59 0.07 -4.62 1.19
N THR A 60 -1.05 -4.56 0.48
CA THR A 60 -1.84 -3.33 0.26
C THR A 60 -3.21 -3.73 -0.27
N ASP A 61 -4.23 -2.89 -0.07
CA ASP A 61 -5.58 -3.14 -0.59
C ASP A 61 -5.64 -2.68 -2.05
N LEU A 62 -5.50 -3.59 -3.03
CA LEU A 62 -5.35 -3.23 -4.45
C LEU A 62 -6.68 -3.02 -5.17
N ASP A 63 -7.79 -3.53 -4.63
CA ASP A 63 -9.12 -3.39 -5.23
C ASP A 63 -10.14 -2.60 -4.38
N ASN A 64 -9.65 -1.97 -3.32
CA ASN A 64 -10.38 -1.06 -2.44
C ASN A 64 -11.53 -1.75 -1.67
N ASP A 65 -11.45 -3.06 -1.43
CA ASP A 65 -12.46 -3.83 -0.68
C ASP A 65 -12.22 -3.88 0.84
N GLY A 66 -11.03 -3.47 1.27
CA GLY A 66 -10.63 -3.38 2.68
C GLY A 66 -9.85 -4.59 3.20
N ASP A 67 -9.69 -5.65 2.40
CA ASP A 67 -8.80 -6.76 2.70
C ASP A 67 -7.41 -6.49 2.08
N LEU A 68 -6.33 -6.92 2.75
CA LEU A 68 -4.99 -6.75 2.21
C LEU A 68 -4.67 -7.82 1.17
N ASP A 69 -4.39 -7.36 -0.05
CA ASP A 69 -3.79 -8.15 -1.12
C ASP A 69 -2.27 -8.20 -1.00
N MET A 70 -1.66 -9.01 -1.86
CA MET A 70 -0.20 -9.13 -1.91
C MET A 70 0.32 -9.07 -3.35
N PHE A 71 1.24 -8.15 -3.60
CA PHE A 71 2.11 -8.16 -4.77
C PHE A 71 3.46 -8.79 -4.45
N ILE A 72 3.94 -9.69 -5.30
CA ILE A 72 5.27 -10.32 -5.18
C ILE A 72 6.16 -9.89 -6.34
N SER A 73 7.29 -9.25 -5.99
CA SER A 73 8.40 -9.02 -6.93
C SER A 73 9.17 -10.31 -7.18
N LYS A 74 9.41 -10.62 -8.46
CA LYS A 74 10.03 -11.89 -8.86
C LYS A 74 11.29 -11.71 -9.69
N CYS A 75 12.22 -12.65 -9.53
CA CYS A 75 13.48 -12.69 -10.27
C CYS A 75 13.59 -13.99 -11.08
N SER A 76 14.50 -13.99 -12.05
CA SER A 76 14.91 -15.17 -12.82
C SER A 76 13.91 -15.64 -13.89
N GLY A 77 13.05 -14.76 -14.39
CA GLY A 77 12.23 -15.00 -15.58
C GLY A 77 10.72 -15.01 -15.35
N PRO A 78 10.16 -15.72 -14.35
CA PRO A 78 8.72 -15.70 -14.10
C PRO A 78 8.16 -14.28 -13.90
N PRO A 79 6.90 -14.04 -14.27
CA PRO A 79 6.27 -12.75 -14.00
C PRO A 79 6.15 -12.50 -12.50
N CYS A 80 6.04 -11.24 -12.08
CA CYS A 80 5.56 -10.86 -10.75
C CYS A 80 4.13 -11.39 -10.53
N GLU A 81 3.73 -11.54 -9.26
CA GLU A 81 2.43 -12.11 -8.91
C GLU A 81 1.57 -11.10 -8.12
N ILE A 82 0.26 -11.05 -8.39
CA ILE A 82 -0.76 -10.43 -7.53
C ILE A 82 -1.63 -11.55 -6.97
N HIS A 83 -1.67 -11.67 -5.64
CA HIS A 83 -2.57 -12.54 -4.90
C HIS A 83 -3.64 -11.68 -4.24
N ARG A 84 -4.86 -11.71 -4.81
CA ARG A 84 -6.01 -11.02 -4.24
C ARG A 84 -6.56 -11.81 -3.06
N ASN A 85 -6.87 -11.13 -1.95
CA ASN A 85 -7.54 -11.72 -0.81
C ASN A 85 -9.06 -11.72 -1.06
N ASP A 86 -9.64 -12.90 -1.29
CA ASP A 86 -11.09 -13.06 -1.47
C ASP A 86 -11.85 -13.21 -0.13
N GLY A 87 -11.19 -12.85 0.97
CA GLY A 87 -11.65 -13.06 2.33
C GLY A 87 -11.56 -14.51 2.81
N ASN A 88 -11.81 -14.72 4.10
CA ASN A 88 -11.83 -16.05 4.74
C ASN A 88 -10.56 -16.91 4.50
N GLY A 89 -9.41 -16.27 4.31
CA GLY A 89 -8.13 -16.94 4.06
C GLY A 89 -8.00 -17.54 2.65
N VAL A 90 -8.81 -17.09 1.70
CA VAL A 90 -8.71 -17.48 0.29
C VAL A 90 -7.91 -16.42 -0.45
N PHE A 91 -6.78 -16.82 -1.05
CA PHE A 91 -5.97 -15.95 -1.89
C PHE A 91 -5.93 -16.49 -3.32
N THR A 92 -6.27 -15.65 -4.28
CA THR A 92 -6.32 -16.00 -5.71
C THR A 92 -5.23 -15.25 -6.48
N ASP A 93 -4.38 -15.99 -7.19
CA ASP A 93 -3.45 -15.39 -8.15
C ASP A 93 -4.22 -14.83 -9.35
N ILE A 94 -4.31 -13.51 -9.43
CA ILE A 94 -4.99 -12.79 -10.50
C ILE A 94 -4.02 -12.16 -11.51
N SER A 95 -2.72 -12.42 -11.43
CA SER A 95 -1.69 -11.70 -12.20
C SER A 95 -1.96 -11.64 -13.70
N ALA A 96 -2.39 -12.75 -14.29
CA ALA A 96 -2.71 -12.84 -15.70
C ALA A 96 -4.03 -12.16 -16.07
N ALA A 97 -5.04 -12.26 -15.21
CA ALA A 97 -6.32 -11.58 -15.41
C ALA A 97 -6.21 -10.07 -15.21
N ALA A 98 -5.32 -9.65 -14.30
CA ALA A 98 -5.04 -8.27 -13.95
C ALA A 98 -4.17 -7.55 -15.00
N GLY A 99 -3.45 -8.31 -15.85
CA GLY A 99 -2.61 -7.76 -16.92
C GLY A 99 -1.16 -7.47 -16.55
N VAL A 100 -0.70 -7.94 -15.38
CA VAL A 100 0.67 -7.70 -14.87
C VAL A 100 1.63 -8.88 -15.10
N ASN A 101 1.17 -9.94 -15.78
CA ASN A 101 1.93 -11.18 -16.02
C ASN A 101 3.02 -11.05 -17.11
N ILE A 102 3.88 -10.04 -17.00
CA ILE A 102 4.97 -9.79 -17.94
C ILE A 102 6.14 -10.74 -17.67
N THR A 103 6.68 -11.36 -18.72
CA THR A 103 7.85 -12.25 -18.63
C THR A 103 8.71 -12.10 -19.91
N PRO A 104 10.05 -12.12 -19.81
CA PRO A 104 10.84 -12.30 -18.60
C PRO A 104 10.88 -11.04 -17.71
N ILE A 105 10.85 -11.24 -16.39
CA ILE A 105 11.06 -10.19 -15.39
C ILE A 105 12.30 -10.50 -14.55
N GLN A 106 13.02 -9.45 -14.18
CA GLN A 106 14.09 -9.48 -13.19
C GLN A 106 13.93 -8.30 -12.22
N SER A 107 13.13 -8.51 -11.17
CA SER A 107 12.81 -7.51 -10.15
C SER A 107 13.06 -8.07 -8.75
N TRP A 108 13.76 -7.31 -7.91
CA TRP A 108 13.92 -7.63 -6.49
C TRP A 108 12.92 -6.88 -5.61
N SER A 109 12.46 -5.72 -6.08
CA SER A 109 11.52 -4.85 -5.40
C SER A 109 10.72 -4.05 -6.41
N SER A 110 9.56 -3.59 -5.98
CA SER A 110 8.59 -2.81 -6.74
C SER A 110 8.03 -1.72 -5.83
N ALA A 111 7.57 -0.62 -6.41
CA ALA A 111 6.97 0.50 -5.69
C ALA A 111 5.46 0.51 -5.96
N ILE A 112 4.65 0.63 -4.90
CA ILE A 112 3.19 0.70 -4.98
C ILE A 112 2.70 1.94 -4.26
N ALA A 113 1.95 2.79 -4.96
CA ALA A 113 1.29 3.97 -4.44
C ALA A 113 0.20 4.44 -5.41
N ASP A 114 -0.69 5.31 -4.96
CA ASP A 114 -1.58 6.08 -5.83
C ASP A 114 -0.77 7.23 -6.47
N PHE A 115 -0.20 6.99 -7.67
CA PHE A 115 0.75 7.93 -8.28
C PHE A 115 0.04 9.07 -9.02
N ASP A 116 -1.18 8.89 -9.49
CA ASP A 116 -1.96 9.95 -10.14
C ASP A 116 -3.09 10.54 -9.27
N ASN A 117 -3.18 10.11 -8.01
CA ASN A 117 -4.15 10.57 -7.01
C ASN A 117 -5.61 10.32 -7.44
N ASP A 118 -5.87 9.23 -8.17
CA ASP A 118 -7.23 8.84 -8.57
C ASP A 118 -7.94 7.96 -7.52
N GLY A 119 -7.20 7.51 -6.50
CA GLY A 119 -7.73 6.75 -5.39
C GLY A 119 -7.63 5.24 -5.54
N ASP A 120 -6.83 4.76 -6.48
CA ASP A 120 -6.38 3.38 -6.56
C ASP A 120 -4.85 3.23 -6.50
N MET A 121 -4.37 2.00 -6.24
CA MET A 121 -2.94 1.74 -6.05
C MET A 121 -2.30 1.26 -7.35
N ASP A 122 -1.42 2.08 -7.90
CA ASP A 122 -0.61 1.77 -9.09
C ASP A 122 0.65 0.97 -8.74
N ILE A 123 1.23 0.30 -9.74
CA ILE A 123 2.39 -0.57 -9.55
C ILE A 123 3.53 -0.19 -10.50
N LEU A 124 4.68 0.15 -9.93
CA LEU A 124 5.96 0.17 -10.65
C LEU A 124 6.75 -1.09 -10.31
N ILE A 125 6.96 -1.95 -11.31
CA ILE A 125 7.90 -3.07 -11.23
C ILE A 125 9.30 -2.56 -11.52
N GLY A 126 10.13 -2.54 -10.47
CA GLY A 126 11.48 -2.03 -10.52
C GLY A 126 12.48 -2.99 -11.19
N ALA A 127 13.36 -2.45 -12.02
CA ALA A 127 14.38 -3.22 -12.71
C ALA A 127 15.57 -3.56 -11.81
N ASN A 128 15.89 -4.85 -11.68
CA ASN A 128 17.16 -5.33 -11.13
C ASN A 128 18.07 -5.97 -12.20
N GLY A 129 17.55 -6.15 -13.42
CA GLY A 129 18.32 -6.60 -14.57
C GLY A 129 17.74 -6.15 -15.90
N SER A 130 17.92 -6.96 -16.93
CA SER A 130 17.71 -6.55 -18.33
C SER A 130 16.25 -6.40 -18.79
N SER A 131 15.26 -6.64 -17.95
CA SER A 131 13.84 -6.51 -18.32
C SER A 131 13.36 -5.05 -18.41
N GLY A 132 14.10 -4.11 -17.83
CA GLY A 132 13.66 -2.71 -17.70
C GLY A 132 12.58 -2.54 -16.63
N ASN A 133 12.21 -1.29 -16.40
CA ASN A 133 11.12 -0.93 -15.48
C ASN A 133 9.78 -1.09 -16.20
N HIS A 134 8.74 -1.47 -15.47
CA HIS A 134 7.38 -1.53 -16.00
C HIS A 134 6.42 -0.80 -15.08
N PHE A 135 5.70 0.17 -15.61
CA PHE A 135 4.76 0.97 -14.85
C PHE A 135 3.32 0.66 -15.28
N PHE A 136 2.49 0.36 -14.29
CA PHE A 136 1.11 -0.06 -14.45
C PHE A 136 0.19 0.86 -13.66
N ARG A 137 -0.76 1.44 -14.38
CA ARG A 137 -1.86 2.16 -13.76
C ARG A 137 -2.95 1.19 -13.37
N ASN A 138 -3.46 1.28 -12.14
CA ASN A 138 -4.67 0.57 -11.76
C ASN A 138 -5.88 1.32 -12.33
N ASN A 139 -6.90 0.58 -12.75
CA ASN A 139 -8.04 1.14 -13.47
C ASN A 139 -9.34 0.93 -12.69
N LEU A 140 -9.31 0.93 -11.35
CA LEU A 140 -10.45 0.57 -10.48
C LEU A 140 -11.75 1.33 -10.82
N ASP A 141 -11.65 2.43 -11.57
CA ASP A 141 -12.78 3.20 -12.10
C ASP A 141 -13.45 2.65 -13.39
N THR A 142 -12.85 1.70 -14.12
CA THR A 142 -13.25 1.40 -15.53
C THR A 142 -13.52 -0.07 -15.90
N ASN A 143 -13.36 -1.03 -14.97
CA ASN A 143 -13.94 -2.39 -15.03
C ASN A 143 -13.62 -3.30 -16.25
N THR A 144 -12.52 -3.11 -16.99
CA THR A 144 -12.20 -4.00 -18.14
C THR A 144 -10.92 -4.83 -17.97
N VAL A 145 -9.82 -4.21 -17.56
CA VAL A 145 -8.58 -4.85 -17.12
C VAL A 145 -8.13 -4.12 -15.87
N ALA A 146 -7.72 -4.84 -14.82
CA ALA A 146 -7.35 -4.19 -13.57
C ALA A 146 -6.17 -3.23 -13.76
N TYR A 147 -5.14 -3.64 -14.51
CA TYR A 147 -3.95 -2.81 -14.74
C TYR A 147 -3.68 -2.53 -16.22
N THR A 148 -3.40 -1.27 -16.54
CA THR A 148 -2.92 -0.83 -17.85
C THR A 148 -1.42 -0.57 -17.79
N ASN A 149 -0.64 -1.21 -18.67
CA ASN A 149 0.78 -0.86 -18.81
C ASN A 149 0.92 0.53 -19.46
N ILE A 150 1.42 1.49 -18.69
CA ILE A 150 1.63 2.89 -19.08
C ILE A 150 3.12 3.27 -19.06
N THR A 151 4.02 2.29 -19.17
CA THR A 151 5.47 2.52 -19.15
C THR A 151 5.89 3.54 -20.22
N ALA A 152 5.35 3.42 -21.44
CA ALA A 152 5.69 4.28 -22.56
C ALA A 152 5.28 5.75 -22.29
N GLY A 153 6.23 6.67 -22.36
CA GLY A 153 6.00 8.10 -22.11
C GLY A 153 5.94 8.50 -20.63
N SER A 154 6.02 7.56 -19.69
CA SER A 154 6.05 7.85 -18.25
C SER A 154 7.41 8.33 -17.76
N GLY A 155 8.45 8.23 -18.58
CA GLY A 155 9.85 8.46 -18.18
C GLY A 155 10.57 7.17 -17.79
N TRP A 156 9.85 6.16 -17.30
CA TRP A 156 10.39 4.83 -16.97
C TRP A 156 10.83 4.03 -18.20
N ASP A 157 10.23 4.29 -19.37
CA ASP A 157 10.58 3.70 -20.66
C ASP A 157 11.97 4.12 -21.16
N THR A 158 12.44 5.30 -20.76
CA THR A 158 13.77 5.80 -21.13
C THR A 158 14.85 5.49 -20.09
N ASP A 159 14.42 4.96 -18.94
CA ASP A 159 15.29 4.74 -17.80
C ASP A 159 15.81 3.31 -17.73
N THR A 160 17.11 3.16 -17.98
CA THR A 160 17.79 1.85 -18.01
C THR A 160 18.57 1.54 -16.73
N SER A 161 18.45 2.37 -15.69
CA SER A 161 19.14 2.15 -14.43
C SER A 161 18.53 0.97 -13.66
N LEU A 162 19.37 0.34 -12.83
CA LEU A 162 18.99 -0.83 -12.04
C LEU A 162 19.10 -0.50 -10.55
N ASN A 163 18.26 -1.15 -9.74
CA ASN A 163 18.42 -1.20 -8.30
C ASN A 163 17.82 -2.50 -7.74
N ARG A 164 18.16 -2.83 -6.50
CA ARG A 164 17.54 -3.90 -5.73
C ARG A 164 16.28 -3.43 -5.02
N ASP A 165 16.22 -2.13 -4.73
CA ASP A 165 15.13 -1.56 -3.96
C ASP A 165 14.50 -0.34 -4.65
N TYR A 166 13.18 -0.24 -4.52
CA TYR A 166 12.32 0.79 -5.10
C TYR A 166 11.27 1.16 -4.06
N ILE A 167 11.30 2.39 -3.57
CA ILE A 167 10.40 2.88 -2.51
C ILE A 167 9.62 4.10 -3.00
N ALA A 168 8.38 4.23 -2.55
CA ALA A 168 7.43 5.26 -2.99
C ALA A 168 7.12 6.24 -1.86
N TYR A 169 7.56 7.49 -2.00
CA TYR A 169 7.36 8.56 -1.02
C TYR A 169 7.30 9.90 -1.74
N ASP A 170 6.56 10.86 -1.20
CA ASP A 170 6.54 12.24 -1.68
C ASP A 170 7.73 13.00 -1.06
N PHE A 171 8.87 13.04 -1.76
CA PHE A 171 10.13 13.55 -1.20
C PHE A 171 10.23 15.08 -1.23
N ASP A 172 9.46 15.74 -2.09
CA ASP A 172 9.43 17.20 -2.19
C ASP A 172 8.12 17.81 -1.63
N ASN A 173 7.29 16.99 -0.99
CA ASN A 173 6.03 17.37 -0.36
C ASN A 173 5.05 18.06 -1.35
N ASP A 174 5.12 17.79 -2.66
CA ASP A 174 4.27 18.46 -3.66
C ASP A 174 2.84 17.89 -3.75
N GLY A 175 2.57 16.80 -3.02
CA GLY A 175 1.29 16.09 -2.99
C GLY A 175 1.23 14.93 -3.98
N LYS A 176 2.33 14.57 -4.64
CA LYS A 176 2.43 13.44 -5.56
C LYS A 176 3.52 12.51 -5.07
N VAL A 177 3.25 11.21 -5.10
CA VAL A 177 4.24 10.22 -4.66
C VAL A 177 5.33 10.09 -5.71
N ASP A 178 6.59 10.20 -5.29
CA ASP A 178 7.77 9.95 -6.11
C ASP A 178 8.28 8.51 -5.92
N VAL A 179 9.29 8.12 -6.68
CA VAL A 179 9.97 6.84 -6.48
C VAL A 179 11.48 7.01 -6.35
N MET A 180 12.06 6.51 -5.27
CA MET A 180 13.51 6.35 -5.14
C MET A 180 13.90 4.91 -5.43
N GLY A 181 14.87 4.70 -6.32
CA GLY A 181 15.33 3.36 -6.63
C GLY A 181 16.28 3.36 -7.81
N SER A 182 15.80 3.68 -8.99
CA SER A 182 16.50 3.43 -10.25
C SER A 182 17.91 4.03 -10.38
N GLY A 183 18.95 3.27 -10.02
CA GLY A 183 20.33 3.78 -9.97
C GLY A 183 20.57 4.85 -8.89
N ASN A 184 19.88 4.74 -7.75
CA ASN A 184 19.98 5.64 -6.59
C ASN A 184 19.50 7.08 -6.85
N LYS A 185 18.70 7.29 -7.89
CA LYS A 185 18.04 8.57 -8.14
C LYS A 185 16.64 8.58 -7.53
N ILE A 186 16.11 9.78 -7.37
CA ILE A 186 14.68 10.01 -7.14
C ILE A 186 14.06 10.31 -8.51
N MET A 187 12.98 9.62 -8.82
CA MET A 187 12.13 9.85 -9.96
C MET A 187 10.95 10.69 -9.46
N PHE A 188 11.03 12.00 -9.67
CA PHE A 188 10.04 12.95 -9.19
C PHE A 188 8.80 12.91 -10.06
N ASN A 189 7.64 12.72 -9.45
CA ASN A 189 6.35 12.66 -10.13
C ASN A 189 5.89 14.06 -10.54
N GLN A 190 5.77 14.28 -11.84
CA GLN A 190 5.32 15.56 -12.39
C GLN A 190 3.79 15.67 -12.46
N GLY A 191 3.08 14.61 -12.09
CA GLY A 191 1.65 14.43 -12.28
C GLY A 191 1.32 13.77 -13.62
N ASN A 192 0.09 13.28 -13.73
CA ASN A 192 -0.40 12.53 -14.89
C ASN A 192 0.51 11.33 -15.25
N ASN A 193 1.05 10.63 -14.23
CA ASN A 193 1.87 9.43 -14.43
C ASN A 193 3.19 9.66 -15.20
N VAL A 194 3.75 10.87 -15.16
CA VAL A 194 5.04 11.21 -15.78
C VAL A 194 6.08 11.52 -14.71
N PHE A 195 7.25 10.92 -14.82
CA PHE A 195 8.34 11.04 -13.85
C PHE A 195 9.59 11.64 -14.48
N THR A 196 10.31 12.47 -13.70
CA THR A 196 11.60 13.02 -14.12
C THR A 196 12.73 12.62 -13.17
N PRO A 197 13.89 12.20 -13.69
CA PRO A 197 15.00 11.74 -12.87
C PRO A 197 15.77 12.92 -12.24
N TRP A 198 16.15 12.75 -10.98
CA TRP A 198 17.12 13.62 -10.32
C TRP A 198 18.11 12.83 -9.44
N SER A 199 19.39 13.11 -9.62
CA SER A 199 20.46 12.46 -8.88
C SER A 199 21.11 13.43 -7.89
N TYR A 200 21.17 13.03 -6.62
CA TYR A 200 21.97 13.74 -5.62
C TYR A 200 23.28 13.01 -5.38
N THR A 201 24.35 13.77 -5.12
CA THR A 201 25.65 13.17 -4.83
C THR A 201 25.64 12.48 -3.47
N GLY A 202 25.95 11.18 -3.46
CA GLY A 202 26.13 10.37 -2.26
C GLY A 202 24.84 9.76 -1.68
N ILE A 203 23.66 10.06 -2.21
CA ILE A 203 22.45 9.37 -1.77
C ILE A 203 22.40 7.96 -2.39
N SER A 204 21.83 7.01 -1.64
CA SER A 204 21.43 5.70 -2.12
C SER A 204 20.14 5.32 -1.43
N VAL A 205 19.43 4.31 -1.94
CA VAL A 205 18.22 3.83 -1.27
C VAL A 205 18.56 3.43 0.16
N GLY A 206 17.67 3.74 1.09
CA GLY A 206 17.83 3.55 2.52
C GLY A 206 16.46 3.62 3.20
N SER A 207 16.45 3.53 4.53
CA SER A 207 15.20 3.72 5.27
C SER A 207 14.80 5.19 5.27
N VAL A 208 13.51 5.44 5.05
CA VAL A 208 12.95 6.80 4.95
C VAL A 208 12.13 7.15 6.19
N GLY A 209 12.22 8.40 6.61
CA GLY A 209 11.36 8.99 7.61
C GLY A 209 11.76 10.42 7.94
N ASP A 210 10.86 11.19 8.53
CA ASP A 210 11.15 12.53 9.06
C ASP A 210 11.86 12.40 10.43
N LEU A 211 13.19 12.37 10.42
CA LEU A 211 14.05 12.02 11.56
C LEU A 211 14.42 13.23 12.42
N ASN A 212 14.32 14.44 11.88
CA ASN A 212 14.53 15.69 12.61
C ASN A 212 13.21 16.42 12.97
N ASN A 213 12.05 15.89 12.56
CA ASN A 213 10.72 16.47 12.74
C ASN A 213 10.57 17.85 12.08
N ASP A 214 11.13 18.04 10.89
CA ASP A 214 10.94 19.26 10.09
C ASP A 214 9.86 19.10 9.00
N GLY A 215 9.32 17.88 8.84
CA GLY A 215 8.26 17.57 7.88
C GLY A 215 8.72 17.09 6.52
N PHE A 216 10.02 17.09 6.27
CA PHE A 216 10.63 16.61 5.05
C PHE A 216 11.24 15.23 5.29
N LEU A 217 11.12 14.35 4.30
CA LEU A 217 11.52 12.96 4.46
C LEU A 217 13.04 12.80 4.32
N ASP A 218 13.66 12.36 5.41
CA ASP A 218 15.09 12.07 5.48
C ASP A 218 15.40 10.64 5.05
N ILE A 219 16.66 10.41 4.65
CA ILE A 219 17.14 9.09 4.23
C ILE A 219 18.26 8.64 5.15
N LEU A 220 18.10 7.48 5.78
CA LEU A 220 19.14 6.80 6.54
C LEU A 220 19.75 5.66 5.69
N THR A 221 21.05 5.75 5.43
CA THR A 221 21.83 4.68 4.80
C THR A 221 22.96 4.26 5.73
N GLY A 222 22.92 3.01 6.20
CA GLY A 222 23.88 2.51 7.19
C GLY A 222 23.80 3.33 8.48
N SER A 223 24.83 4.12 8.77
CA SER A 223 24.88 5.04 9.92
C SER A 223 24.79 6.52 9.54
N THR A 224 24.60 6.83 8.25
CA THR A 224 24.56 8.22 7.77
C THR A 224 23.12 8.64 7.52
N VAL A 225 22.68 9.68 8.23
CA VAL A 225 21.41 10.37 7.96
C VAL A 225 21.66 11.49 6.97
N ARG A 226 20.83 11.57 5.94
CA ARG A 226 20.78 12.66 4.97
C ARG A 226 19.49 13.41 5.20
N TYR A 227 19.62 14.58 5.80
CA TYR A 227 18.48 15.45 6.04
C TYR A 227 18.01 16.09 4.73
N ALA A 228 16.70 16.04 4.50
CA ALA A 228 16.10 16.79 3.41
C ALA A 228 16.23 18.30 3.66
N VAL A 229 16.20 19.09 2.59
CA VAL A 229 16.23 20.55 2.69
C VAL A 229 14.79 21.05 2.49
N PRO A 230 14.18 21.70 3.49
CA PRO A 230 12.84 22.25 3.36
C PRO A 230 12.71 23.17 2.14
N ASN A 231 11.70 22.93 1.31
CA ASN A 231 11.43 23.72 0.10
C ASN A 231 10.25 24.70 0.25
N GLY A 232 9.59 24.70 1.41
CA GLY A 232 8.45 25.56 1.73
C GLY A 232 7.08 24.94 1.48
N ASN A 233 7.00 23.71 0.94
CA ASN A 233 5.75 22.97 0.84
C ASN A 233 5.26 22.51 2.21
N HIS A 234 3.93 22.45 2.34
CA HIS A 234 3.23 22.00 3.53
C HIS A 234 3.14 20.47 3.58
N TRP A 235 2.92 19.94 4.77
CA TRP A 235 2.90 18.50 5.00
C TRP A 235 1.94 18.10 6.12
N MET A 236 1.67 16.81 6.23
CA MET A 236 0.98 16.21 7.37
C MET A 236 1.60 14.85 7.67
N LYS A 237 1.84 14.56 8.95
CA LYS A 237 2.30 13.24 9.42
C LYS A 237 1.29 12.63 10.37
N ILE A 238 1.09 11.32 10.28
CA ILE A 238 0.09 10.61 11.07
C ILE A 238 0.75 9.39 11.69
N ALA A 239 0.58 9.24 13.00
CA ALA A 239 0.84 8.00 13.71
C ALA A 239 -0.45 7.43 14.28
N PHE A 240 -0.40 6.13 14.58
CA PHE A 240 -1.56 5.36 14.99
C PHE A 240 -1.41 4.83 16.40
N ASN A 241 -2.55 4.60 17.04
CA ASN A 241 -2.68 3.86 18.27
C ASN A 241 -3.87 2.90 18.14
N GLY A 242 -3.66 1.81 17.41
CA GLY A 242 -4.63 0.73 17.25
C GLY A 242 -4.85 -0.05 18.55
N THR A 243 -6.07 -0.52 18.77
CA THR A 243 -6.48 -1.25 19.99
C THR A 243 -7.18 -2.57 19.71
N GLU A 244 -7.93 -2.66 18.61
CA GLU A 244 -8.57 -3.88 18.12
C GLU A 244 -7.82 -4.42 16.90
N SER A 245 -7.38 -3.52 16.03
CA SER A 245 -6.31 -3.80 15.05
C SER A 245 -4.95 -3.84 15.76
N ASN A 246 -3.85 -3.76 15.01
CA ASN A 246 -2.51 -3.63 15.58
C ASN A 246 -2.16 -2.17 15.96
N SER A 247 -1.27 -2.01 16.95
CA SER A 247 -0.94 -0.69 17.53
C SER A 247 -0.37 0.32 16.55
N ASN A 248 0.29 -0.13 15.48
CA ASN A 248 0.86 0.75 14.45
C ASN A 248 -0.10 1.02 13.29
N GLY A 249 -1.31 0.45 13.30
CA GLY A 249 -2.28 0.61 12.23
C GLY A 249 -1.88 -0.06 10.91
N ILE A 250 -0.95 -1.01 10.88
CA ILE A 250 -0.56 -1.74 9.66
C ILE A 250 -1.81 -2.36 9.03
N GLY A 251 -2.00 -2.12 7.74
CA GLY A 251 -3.19 -2.48 6.98
C GLY A 251 -4.28 -1.41 6.93
N ALA A 252 -4.17 -0.35 7.72
CA ALA A 252 -5.12 0.76 7.62
C ALA A 252 -4.88 1.57 6.34
N ARG A 253 -5.97 2.05 5.75
CA ARG A 253 -5.94 3.04 4.66
C ARG A 253 -6.26 4.43 5.21
N VAL A 254 -5.43 5.39 4.84
CA VAL A 254 -5.59 6.80 5.16
C VAL A 254 -5.94 7.57 3.91
N GLU A 255 -6.96 8.40 4.00
CA GLU A 255 -7.38 9.29 2.93
C GLU A 255 -7.43 10.73 3.42
N ILE A 256 -6.87 11.66 2.66
CA ILE A 256 -7.04 13.10 2.91
C ILE A 256 -7.74 13.78 1.74
N TYR A 257 -8.53 14.80 2.07
CA TYR A 257 -9.31 15.56 1.11
C TYR A 257 -9.05 17.05 1.33
N GLY A 258 -8.86 17.79 0.25
CA GLY A 258 -8.74 19.23 0.26
C GLY A 258 -9.03 19.84 -1.10
N ALA A 259 -8.68 21.12 -1.27
CA ALA A 259 -8.77 21.77 -2.59
C ALA A 259 -7.89 21.09 -3.65
N PHE A 260 -6.87 20.34 -3.22
CA PHE A 260 -5.99 19.54 -4.06
C PHE A 260 -6.62 18.21 -4.53
N GLY A 261 -7.84 17.87 -4.09
CA GLY A 261 -8.47 16.58 -4.40
C GLY A 261 -8.30 15.57 -3.27
N LYS A 262 -8.20 14.29 -3.62
CA LYS A 262 -8.00 13.15 -2.71
C LYS A 262 -6.54 12.71 -2.78
N GLN A 263 -5.96 12.30 -1.67
CA GLN A 263 -4.74 11.49 -1.66
C GLN A 263 -4.96 10.28 -0.74
N ILE A 264 -4.38 9.13 -1.06
CA ILE A 264 -4.44 7.93 -0.20
C ILE A 264 -3.06 7.37 0.15
N ARG A 265 -2.93 6.77 1.32
CA ARG A 265 -1.75 6.00 1.75
C ARG A 265 -2.20 4.80 2.56
N ASP A 266 -1.58 3.65 2.32
CA ASP A 266 -1.75 2.46 3.16
C ASP A 266 -0.60 2.37 4.16
N VAL A 267 -0.91 1.98 5.40
CA VAL A 267 0.11 1.73 6.42
C VAL A 267 0.69 0.33 6.19
N ARG A 268 1.94 0.24 5.77
CA ARG A 268 2.54 -1.05 5.36
C ARG A 268 3.83 -1.33 6.11
N SER A 269 4.03 -2.60 6.48
CA SER A 269 5.27 -3.07 7.08
C SER A 269 6.03 -3.93 6.07
N GLY A 270 6.95 -3.26 5.36
CA GLY A 270 7.71 -3.80 4.24
C GLY A 270 7.23 -3.16 2.94
N GLU A 271 8.11 -2.40 2.29
CA GLU A 271 7.82 -1.64 1.07
C GLU A 271 8.93 -1.78 0.02
N GLY A 272 9.85 -2.72 0.27
CA GLY A 272 11.10 -2.85 -0.44
C GLY A 272 11.74 -4.22 -0.27
N PHE A 273 12.98 -4.36 -0.74
CA PHE A 273 13.79 -5.57 -0.58
C PHE A 273 14.77 -5.48 0.60
N GLU A 274 15.44 -4.33 0.81
CA GLU A 274 16.56 -4.23 1.76
C GLU A 274 16.19 -3.43 3.02
N PHE A 275 15.35 -2.40 2.87
CA PHE A 275 15.11 -1.43 3.93
C PHE A 275 13.65 -1.42 4.42
N MET A 276 13.47 -0.97 5.66
CA MET A 276 12.16 -0.68 6.24
C MET A 276 12.15 0.79 6.65
N SER A 277 11.15 1.51 6.14
CA SER A 277 10.91 2.92 6.43
C SER A 277 9.96 3.09 7.61
N THR A 278 9.71 4.34 7.99
CA THR A 278 8.76 4.68 9.04
C THR A 278 7.36 4.09 8.78
N LEU A 279 6.66 3.71 9.84
CA LEU A 279 5.24 3.35 9.79
C LEU A 279 4.31 4.57 9.88
N ASN A 280 4.87 5.76 10.13
CA ASN A 280 4.10 6.98 10.13
C ASN A 280 3.71 7.32 8.69
N VAL A 281 2.43 7.57 8.48
CA VAL A 281 1.95 8.02 7.18
C VAL A 281 2.31 9.48 6.99
N HIS A 282 2.84 9.80 5.81
CA HIS A 282 3.22 11.15 5.43
C HIS A 282 2.50 11.56 4.14
N PHE A 283 2.04 12.80 4.12
CA PHE A 283 1.46 13.46 2.96
C PHE A 283 2.18 14.80 2.74
N GLY A 284 2.66 15.03 1.52
CA GLY A 284 2.90 16.37 1.03
C GLY A 284 1.59 17.04 0.63
N LEU A 285 1.53 18.35 0.82
CA LEU A 285 0.35 19.17 0.55
C LEU A 285 0.64 20.28 -0.48
N GLY A 286 1.88 20.36 -0.97
CA GLY A 286 2.34 21.44 -1.83
C GLY A 286 2.09 22.80 -1.18
N ALA A 287 1.40 23.69 -1.88
CA ALA A 287 1.03 25.01 -1.37
C ALA A 287 -0.25 25.01 -0.50
N ALA A 288 -0.91 23.88 -0.29
CA ALA A 288 -2.16 23.83 0.46
C ALA A 288 -1.90 24.01 1.96
N THR A 289 -2.55 25.02 2.54
CA THR A 289 -2.46 25.34 3.97
C THR A 289 -3.55 24.69 4.80
N GLU A 290 -4.42 23.88 4.19
CA GLU A 290 -5.54 23.22 4.84
C GLU A 290 -5.82 21.84 4.25
N VAL A 291 -6.22 20.92 5.12
CA VAL A 291 -6.85 19.65 4.77
C VAL A 291 -8.27 19.71 5.32
N GLN A 292 -9.27 19.45 4.47
CA GLN A 292 -10.68 19.57 4.84
C GLN A 292 -11.17 18.37 5.63
N LYS A 293 -10.72 17.17 5.26
CA LYS A 293 -11.16 15.91 5.86
C LYS A 293 -10.03 14.89 5.80
N LEU A 294 -9.84 14.17 6.90
CA LEU A 294 -8.99 13.00 7.00
C LEU A 294 -9.84 11.80 7.41
N VAL A 295 -9.64 10.67 6.74
CA VAL A 295 -10.35 9.42 6.97
C VAL A 295 -9.32 8.32 7.24
N VAL A 296 -9.51 7.53 8.28
CA VAL A 296 -8.73 6.32 8.55
C VAL A 296 -9.67 5.13 8.54
N LYS A 297 -9.47 4.20 7.61
CA LYS A 297 -10.15 2.90 7.55
C LYS A 297 -9.23 1.87 8.19
N TRP A 298 -9.64 1.32 9.33
CA TRP A 298 -8.84 0.37 10.10
C TRP A 298 -9.08 -1.08 9.65
N PRO A 299 -8.09 -1.99 9.84
CA PRO A 299 -8.28 -3.43 9.59
C PRO A 299 -9.48 -4.03 10.30
N SER A 300 -9.80 -3.55 11.52
CA SER A 300 -11.00 -3.95 12.27
C SER A 300 -12.34 -3.58 11.61
N GLY A 301 -12.32 -2.84 10.50
CA GLY A 301 -13.50 -2.31 9.83
C GLY A 301 -14.03 -1.00 10.43
N LYS A 302 -13.42 -0.50 11.52
CA LYS A 302 -13.74 0.84 12.04
C LYS A 302 -13.27 1.92 11.06
N VAL A 303 -13.99 3.03 11.04
CA VAL A 303 -13.63 4.20 10.25
C VAL A 303 -13.61 5.42 11.16
N ASP A 304 -12.48 6.11 11.22
CA ASP A 304 -12.36 7.41 11.88
C ASP A 304 -12.38 8.55 10.85
N VAL A 305 -13.09 9.63 11.16
CA VAL A 305 -13.18 10.84 10.32
C VAL A 305 -12.90 12.09 11.13
N ILE A 306 -11.89 12.84 10.71
CA ILE A 306 -11.48 14.10 11.35
C ILE A 306 -11.68 15.23 10.34
N MET A 307 -12.47 16.23 10.72
CA MET A 307 -12.69 17.42 9.91
C MET A 307 -11.67 18.51 10.27
N ASN A 308 -11.13 19.17 9.24
CA ASN A 308 -10.14 20.24 9.37
C ASN A 308 -8.93 19.87 10.26
N PRO A 309 -8.26 18.72 10.05
CA PRO A 309 -7.06 18.36 10.81
C PRO A 309 -5.92 19.39 10.60
N PRO A 310 -5.04 19.59 11.61
CA PRO A 310 -3.92 20.52 11.49
C PRO A 310 -2.89 20.05 10.45
N VAL A 311 -2.38 20.98 9.65
CA VAL A 311 -1.24 20.77 8.74
C VAL A 311 0.07 21.17 9.44
N ASP A 312 1.21 20.88 8.80
CA ASP A 312 2.58 21.14 9.30
C ASP A 312 2.83 20.56 10.69
N SER A 313 2.21 19.41 10.96
CA SER A 313 2.26 18.77 12.25
C SER A 313 2.10 17.26 12.15
N MET A 314 2.48 16.59 13.23
CA MET A 314 2.20 15.19 13.45
C MET A 314 0.94 15.04 14.29
N ILE A 315 0.01 14.21 13.82
CA ILE A 315 -1.22 13.85 14.53
C ILE A 315 -1.11 12.39 14.98
N VAL A 316 -1.60 12.08 16.18
CA VAL A 316 -1.74 10.70 16.67
C VAL A 316 -3.21 10.34 16.69
N ILE A 317 -3.60 9.31 15.96
CA ILE A 317 -4.99 8.85 15.84
C ILE A 317 -5.15 7.53 16.57
N GLY A 318 -6.04 7.51 17.56
CA GLY A 318 -6.46 6.28 18.22
C GLY A 318 -7.65 5.67 17.49
N GLU A 319 -7.64 4.35 17.37
CA GLU A 319 -8.66 3.59 16.64
C GLU A 319 -10.06 3.73 17.27
N GLY A 320 -11.02 4.20 16.47
CA GLY A 320 -12.41 4.39 16.86
C GLY A 320 -12.67 5.60 17.75
N LEU A 321 -11.72 6.55 17.85
CA LEU A 321 -11.89 7.76 18.67
C LEU A 321 -12.66 8.88 17.96
N PHE A 322 -12.74 8.85 16.64
CA PHE A 322 -13.47 9.79 15.79
C PHE A 322 -14.40 9.04 14.84
N PRO A 323 -15.27 8.15 15.35
CA PRO A 323 -16.00 7.21 14.51
C PRO A 323 -16.79 7.96 13.42
N LEU A 324 -16.86 7.37 12.23
CA LEU A 324 -17.80 7.77 11.19
C LEU A 324 -19.23 7.58 11.73
N THR A 325 -19.75 8.58 12.44
CA THR A 325 -21.12 8.58 12.91
C THR A 325 -22.00 9.14 11.81
N THR A 326 -22.74 8.26 11.13
CA THR A 326 -24.11 8.63 10.80
C THR A 326 -24.88 8.62 12.11
N ASP A 327 -25.72 9.61 12.40
CA ASP A 327 -26.70 9.50 13.49
C ASP A 327 -27.33 8.09 13.41
N LEU A 328 -27.03 7.24 14.39
CA LEU A 328 -27.59 5.89 14.48
C LEU A 328 -29.10 6.06 14.68
N GLN A 329 -29.85 6.05 13.58
CA GLN A 329 -31.25 5.69 13.68
C GLN A 329 -31.29 4.18 13.88
N ASP A 330 -31.78 3.75 15.03
CA ASP A 330 -32.17 2.36 15.26
C ASP A 330 -33.20 1.96 14.19
N ILE A 331 -32.74 1.38 13.08
CA ILE A 331 -33.61 0.84 12.05
C ILE A 331 -34.12 -0.50 12.58
N THR A 332 -35.30 -0.46 13.17
CA THR A 332 -35.91 -1.58 13.88
C THR A 332 -36.50 -2.68 12.98
N SER A 333 -36.37 -2.58 11.64
CA SER A 333 -36.87 -3.62 10.73
C SER A 333 -36.22 -3.58 9.34
N PHE A 334 -35.44 -4.62 9.03
CA PHE A 334 -35.12 -5.01 7.66
C PHE A 334 -35.51 -6.48 7.44
N THR A 335 -35.96 -6.78 6.22
CA THR A 335 -36.27 -8.15 5.79
C THR A 335 -35.15 -8.66 4.90
N VAL A 336 -34.65 -9.86 5.22
CA VAL A 336 -33.62 -10.56 4.43
C VAL A 336 -34.25 -11.69 3.63
N TYR A 337 -34.06 -11.71 2.30
CA TYR A 337 -34.60 -12.78 1.46
C TYR A 337 -33.79 -13.01 0.16
N PRO A 338 -33.80 -14.24 -0.40
CA PRO A 338 -34.39 -15.46 0.16
C PRO A 338 -33.57 -16.01 1.34
N ASN A 339 -34.23 -16.70 2.26
CA ASN A 339 -33.60 -17.52 3.30
C ASN A 339 -34.23 -18.93 3.26
N PRO A 340 -33.48 -19.99 2.96
CA PRO A 340 -32.02 -20.03 2.76
C PRO A 340 -31.57 -19.34 1.46
N VAL A 341 -30.42 -18.68 1.53
CA VAL A 341 -29.78 -18.02 0.37
C VAL A 341 -28.73 -18.94 -0.24
N LYS A 342 -28.51 -18.81 -1.56
CA LYS A 342 -27.46 -19.56 -2.28
C LYS A 342 -26.38 -18.65 -2.87
N ASP A 343 -26.77 -17.59 -3.58
CA ASP A 343 -25.83 -16.67 -4.26
C ASP A 343 -26.09 -15.19 -3.92
N ILE A 344 -27.34 -14.71 -4.03
CA ILE A 344 -27.68 -13.30 -3.81
C ILE A 344 -28.63 -13.16 -2.63
N ILE A 345 -28.21 -12.38 -1.64
CA ILE A 345 -29.02 -11.99 -0.49
C ILE A 345 -29.60 -10.59 -0.74
N ASN A 346 -30.92 -10.43 -0.63
CA ASN A 346 -31.56 -9.13 -0.73
C ASN A 346 -31.86 -8.63 0.67
N ILE A 347 -31.46 -7.39 0.94
CA ILE A 347 -31.84 -6.66 2.14
C ILE A 347 -32.88 -5.64 1.71
N ARG A 348 -34.08 -5.73 2.28
CA ARG A 348 -35.14 -4.73 2.08
C ARG A 348 -35.40 -4.02 3.39
N MET A 349 -35.39 -2.68 3.33
CA MET A 349 -35.72 -1.81 4.44
C MET A 349 -37.23 -1.58 4.47
N ASP A 350 -37.85 -1.66 5.65
CA ASP A 350 -39.30 -1.47 5.81
C ASP A 350 -39.67 0.00 6.14
N SER A 351 -38.69 0.90 6.26
CA SER A 351 -38.88 2.34 6.47
C SER A 351 -37.99 3.21 5.58
N ASN A 352 -38.45 4.43 5.28
CA ASN A 352 -37.73 5.43 4.49
C ASN A 352 -36.62 6.06 5.34
N LEU A 353 -35.38 6.02 4.84
CA LEU A 353 -34.30 6.88 5.34
C LEU A 353 -34.71 8.34 5.14
N GLN A 354 -34.96 9.07 6.22
CA GLN A 354 -34.90 10.53 6.16
C GLN A 354 -33.43 10.93 6.18
N THR A 355 -32.96 11.48 5.07
CA THR A 355 -31.65 12.13 4.97
C THR A 355 -31.64 13.35 5.89
N ALA A 356 -30.73 13.36 6.88
CA ALA A 356 -30.37 14.58 7.61
C ALA A 356 -29.40 15.42 6.77
#